data_AF-A0A559IZG2-F1
#
_entry.id   AF-A0A559IZG2-F1
#
_cell.length_a   1.000
_cell.length_b   1.000
_cell.length_c   1.000
_cell.angle_alpha   90.00
_cell.angle_beta   90.00
_cell.angle_gamma   90.00
#
_symmetry.space_group_name_H-M   'P 1'
#
loop_
_entity.id
_entity.type
_entity.pdbx_description
1 polymer ?
#
loop_
_entity_poly.entity_id
_entity_poly.type
_entity_poly.pdbx_seq_one_letter_code
_entity_poly.pdbx_strand_id
1 'polypeptide(L)' 'MNEWIQMDLFEPAADPPPELNGMYYEKSTNKFVSFVLGRRHFEISAKRCTWDKAWQEKTKAERAI' A
#
# COMPACT_ATOMS: atom_id res chain seq x y z
N MET A 1 18.87 37.40 22.57
CA MET A 1 19.33 36.14 23.19
C MET A 1 18.88 35.04 22.25
N ASN A 2 19.82 34.31 21.64
CA ASN A 2 19.47 33.16 20.83
C ASN A 2 19.27 31.98 21.77
N GLU A 3 18.06 31.45 21.82
CA GLU A 3 17.75 30.21 22.52
C GLU A 3 18.27 29.03 21.70
N TRP A 4 19.09 28.20 22.32
CA TRP A 4 19.61 26.98 21.71
C TRP A 4 18.63 25.85 22.03
N ILE A 5 17.99 25.31 21.01
CA ILE A 5 17.09 24.15 21.13
C ILE A 5 17.96 22.89 21.03
N GLN A 6 17.95 22.06 22.08
CA GLN A 6 18.60 20.75 22.08
C GLN A 6 17.67 19.73 21.41
N MET A 7 18.04 19.24 20.22
CA MET A 7 17.37 18.10 19.58
C MET A 7 17.78 16.81 20.29
N ASP A 8 16.82 16.04 20.76
CA ASP A 8 17.06 14.72 21.36
C ASP A 8 17.21 13.68 20.24
N LEU A 9 18.44 13.20 20.07
CA LEU A 9 18.83 12.27 19.00
C LEU A 9 18.20 10.88 19.14
N PHE A 10 17.68 10.56 20.33
CA PHE A 10 17.11 9.25 20.65
C PHE A 10 15.59 9.29 20.84
N GLU A 11 14.92 10.32 20.35
CA GLU A 11 13.47 10.26 20.20
C GLU A 11 13.11 9.00 19.40
N PRO A 12 12.23 8.12 19.92
CA PRO A 12 11.79 6.97 19.17
C PRO A 12 11.14 7.50 17.90
N ALA A 13 11.77 7.23 16.75
CA ALA A 13 11.19 7.54 15.46
C ALA A 13 9.79 6.92 15.45
N ALA A 14 8.77 7.72 15.12
CA ALA A 14 7.42 7.21 14.98
C ALA A 14 7.45 5.97 14.08
N ASP A 15 6.78 4.90 14.50
CA ASP A 15 6.75 3.66 13.73
C ASP A 15 6.34 4.00 12.29
N PRO A 16 7.07 3.48 11.28
CA PRO A 16 6.71 3.73 9.90
C PRO A 16 5.27 3.26 9.66
N PRO A 17 4.49 3.98 8.84
CA PRO A 17 3.13 3.57 8.54
C PRO A 17 3.13 2.14 8.01
N PRO A 18 2.07 1.34 8.30
CA PRO A 18 2.02 -0.05 7.89
C PRO A 18 2.25 -0.18 6.38
N GLU A 19 3.29 -0.90 5.99
CA GLU A 19 3.59 -1.11 4.58
C GLU A 19 2.52 -1.98 3.93
N LEU A 20 2.11 -1.60 2.71
CA LEU A 20 1.20 -2.44 1.92
C LEU A 20 1.88 -3.76 1.58
N ASN A 21 1.18 -4.88 1.81
CA ASN A 21 1.68 -6.21 1.48
C ASN A 21 0.56 -7.13 0.97
N GLY A 22 0.81 -7.79 -0.15
CA GLY A 22 -0.14 -8.65 -0.85
C GLY A 22 -0.85 -7.94 -1.99
N MET A 23 -2.01 -8.48 -2.38
CA MET A 23 -2.80 -7.99 -3.51
C MET A 23 -3.87 -6.99 -3.11
N TYR A 24 -3.95 -5.90 -3.87
CA TYR A 24 -4.95 -4.84 -3.75
C TYR A 24 -5.57 -4.50 -5.10
N TYR A 25 -6.77 -3.92 -5.07
CA TYR A 25 -7.41 -3.34 -6.24
C TYR A 25 -7.24 -1.82 -6.23
N GLU A 26 -6.53 -1.27 -7.20
CA GLU A 26 -6.33 0.17 -7.34
C GLU A 26 -7.45 0.79 -8.19
N LYS A 27 -8.32 1.60 -7.57
CA LYS A 27 -9.49 2.18 -8.24
C LYS A 27 -9.11 3.19 -9.32
N SER A 28 -8.07 3.98 -9.08
CA SER A 28 -7.62 5.06 -9.96
C SER A 28 -7.15 4.53 -11.33
N THR A 29 -6.49 3.36 -11.34
CA THR A 29 -5.95 2.75 -12.57
C THR A 29 -6.74 1.53 -13.05
N ASN A 30 -7.72 1.07 -12.26
CA ASN A 30 -8.51 -0.13 -12.51
C ASN A 30 -7.62 -1.37 -12.71
N LYS A 31 -6.66 -1.56 -11.80
CA LYS A 31 -5.70 -2.66 -11.81
C LYS A 31 -5.72 -3.41 -10.48
N PHE A 32 -5.37 -4.69 -10.54
CA PHE A 32 -4.91 -5.42 -9.38
C PHE A 32 -3.40 -5.24 -9.28
N VAL A 33 -2.92 -4.74 -8.13
CA VAL A 33 -1.51 -4.43 -7.88
C VAL A 33 -1.00 -5.20 -6.65
N SER A 34 0.13 -5.90 -6.80
CA SER A 34 0.80 -6.54 -5.67
C SER A 34 1.81 -5.58 -5.03
N PHE A 35 1.83 -5.58 -3.71
CA PHE A 35 2.84 -4.88 -2.93
C PHE A 35 3.65 -5.87 -2.10
N VAL A 36 4.96 -5.66 -2.03
CA VAL A 36 5.85 -6.37 -1.11
C VAL A 36 6.69 -5.29 -0.43
N LEU A 37 6.61 -5.23 0.90
CA LEU A 37 7.26 -4.19 1.70
C LEU A 37 6.96 -2.77 1.18
N GLY A 38 5.68 -2.50 0.89
CA GLY A 38 5.21 -1.20 0.40
C GLY A 38 5.57 -0.88 -1.06
N ARG A 39 6.34 -1.73 -1.75
CA ARG A 39 6.76 -1.52 -3.14
C ARG A 39 5.86 -2.27 -4.11
N ARG A 40 5.51 -1.66 -5.25
CA ARG A 40 4.74 -2.32 -6.33
C ARG A 40 5.60 -3.35 -7.02
N HIS A 41 5.11 -4.59 -7.15
CA HIS A 41 5.84 -5.69 -7.79
C HIS A 41 5.15 -6.27 -9.02
N PHE A 42 3.82 -6.40 -9.02
CA PHE A 42 3.06 -6.97 -10.12
C PHE A 42 1.80 -6.16 -10.37
N GLU A 43 1.41 -6.05 -11.64
CA GLU A 43 0.19 -5.34 -12.05
C GLU A 43 -0.54 -6.11 -13.13
N ILE A 44 -1.87 -6.22 -12.99
CA ILE A 44 -2.74 -6.72 -14.05
C ILE A 44 -3.99 -5.85 -14.14
N SER A 45 -4.39 -5.48 -15.36
CA SER A 45 -5.64 -4.76 -15.55
C SER A 45 -6.80 -5.63 -15.11
N ALA A 46 -7.73 -5.06 -14.31
CA ALA A 46 -8.93 -5.80 -13.89
C ALA A 46 -9.79 -6.24 -15.07
N LYS A 47 -9.68 -5.57 -16.24
CA LYS A 47 -10.37 -5.97 -17.47
C LYS A 47 -9.75 -7.20 -18.15
N ARG A 48 -8.46 -7.44 -17.94
CA ARG A 48 -7.70 -8.56 -18.56
C ARG A 48 -7.37 -9.67 -17.57
N CYS A 49 -7.82 -9.54 -16.31
CA CYS A 49 -7.56 -10.50 -15.26
C CYS A 49 -8.42 -11.76 -15.49
N THR A 50 -7.76 -12.89 -15.76
CA THR A 50 -8.39 -14.19 -15.98
C THR A 50 -8.52 -15.02 -14.70
N TRP A 51 -8.17 -14.44 -13.54
CA TRP A 51 -8.32 -15.10 -12.25
C TRP A 51 -9.80 -15.22 -11.84
N ASP A 52 -10.04 -16.02 -10.82
CA ASP A 52 -11.39 -16.28 -10.31
C ASP A 52 -12.20 -15.01 -10.05
N LYS A 53 -13.45 -14.98 -10.50
CA LYS A 53 -14.31 -13.79 -10.43
C LYS A 53 -14.71 -13.46 -8.99
N ALA A 54 -15.00 -14.47 -8.17
CA ALA A 54 -15.37 -14.24 -6.77
C ALA A 54 -14.18 -13.64 -6.00
N TRP A 55 -12.96 -14.09 -6.28
CA TRP A 55 -11.75 -13.47 -5.75
C TRP A 55 -11.59 -12.01 -6.19
N GLN A 56 -11.84 -11.71 -7.48
CA GLN A 56 -11.75 -10.35 -8.00
C GLN A 56 -12.74 -9.41 -7.30
N GLU A 57 -14.00 -9.84 -7.16
CA GLU A 57 -15.05 -9.08 -6.47
C GLU A 57 -14.74 -8.87 -4.99
N LYS A 58 -14.31 -9.94 -4.30
CA LYS A 58 -13.87 -9.86 -2.90
C LYS A 58 -12.72 -8.87 -2.71
N THR A 59 -11.70 -8.93 -3.56
CA THR A 59 -10.54 -8.03 -3.48
C THR A 59 -10.94 -6.58 -3.79
N LYS A 60 -11.85 -6.35 -4.74
CA LYS A 60 -12.43 -5.02 -5.02
C LYS A 60 -13.26 -4.47 -3.87
N ALA A 61 -13.90 -5.33 -3.08
CA ALA A 61 -14.72 -4.91 -1.94
C ALA A 61 -13.86 -4.66 -0.68
N GLU A 62 -12.96 -5.57 -0.35
CA GLU A 62 -12.25 -5.59 0.93
C GLU A 62 -10.88 -4.88 0.89
N ARG A 63 -10.26 -4.82 -0.28
CA ARG A 63 -8.85 -4.40 -0.44
C ARG A 63 -8.67 -3.39 -1.56
N ALA A 64 -9.62 -2.48 -1.70
CA ALA A 64 -9.51 -1.41 -2.67
C ALA A 64 -8.77 -0.20 -2.11
N ILE A 65 -7.78 0.27 -2.86
CA ILE A 65 -6.97 1.47 -2.58
C ILE A 65 -7.18 2.53 -3.67
#